data_AF-A0A9D6EUH4-F1
#
_entry.id   AF-A0A9D6EUH4-F1
#
_cell.length_a   1.000
_cell.length_b   1.000
_cell.length_c   1.000
_cell.angle_alpha   90.00
_cell.angle_beta   90.00
_cell.angle_gamma   90.00
#
_symmetry.space_group_name_H-M   'P 1'
#
loop_
_entity.id
_entity.type
_entity.pdbx_description
1 polymer ?
#
loop_
_entity_poly.entity_id
_entity_poly.type
_entity_poly.pdbx_seq_one_letter_code
_entity_poly.pdbx_strand_id
1 'polypeptide(L)'
;MPHRWILLSIAVLALAPVARADRAFPMPGIDRIAAADAIVVGRVIGMEPQDVEVPASPGSKIKIKYRIAVVNVSEVVLGKKGTKTLRVGFVPVNEPKPNRRRYPSLAFKVDLGQNGLMFLRKHPTENIYMGRMNFDFVPYADGKSPPMPVAYMGVGSYADELKQARRIARMLADPLPALKSKDPADRFTAAAHLIARYRIMPAPGAKTTPVSAEETRLIMTTLLDHDWKSSTRPINGWPCFHMLGLTDKDGWRMPAKIRDFNDLRDAARAWFRERGKDYRIQRFILSGE
;
A
#
# COMPACT_ATOMS: atom_id res chain seq x y z
N MET A 1 48.27 42.85 30.60
CA MET A 1 47.89 41.41 30.65
C MET A 1 46.50 41.37 31.26
N PRO A 2 45.39 40.92 30.60
CA PRO A 2 45.20 39.55 30.08
C PRO A 2 44.17 39.39 28.91
N HIS A 3 44.57 38.95 27.71
CA HIS A 3 43.63 38.55 26.63
C HIS A 3 44.15 37.31 25.87
N ARG A 4 44.15 36.13 26.51
CA ARG A 4 44.65 34.89 25.88
C ARG A 4 43.76 33.65 25.98
N TRP A 5 42.52 33.75 26.48
CA TRP A 5 41.69 32.56 26.74
C TRP A 5 40.43 32.41 25.88
N ILE A 6 40.19 33.26 24.87
CA ILE A 6 38.94 33.19 24.07
C ILE A 6 39.08 32.41 22.74
N LEU A 7 40.30 32.11 22.29
CA LEU A 7 40.51 31.47 20.97
C LEU A 7 40.41 29.94 20.95
N LEU A 8 40.24 29.25 22.09
CA LEU A 8 40.20 27.78 22.11
C LEU A 8 38.79 27.18 21.91
N SER A 9 37.72 27.96 22.07
CA SER A 9 36.34 27.44 22.06
C SER A 9 35.69 27.35 20.67
N ILE A 10 36.29 27.94 19.63
CA ILE A 10 35.73 27.95 18.27
C ILE A 10 36.18 26.72 17.44
N ALA A 11 37.27 26.04 17.83
CA ALA A 11 37.80 24.90 17.06
C ALA A 11 37.05 23.57 17.26
N VAL A 12 36.21 23.44 18.30
CA VAL A 12 35.50 22.17 18.61
C VAL A 12 34.20 21.98 17.82
N LEU A 13 33.65 23.05 17.21
CA LEU A 13 32.42 22.98 16.40
C LEU A 13 32.64 22.49 14.95
N ALA A 14 33.89 22.36 14.50
CA ALA A 14 34.21 21.94 13.12
C ALA A 14 34.31 20.42 12.90
N LEU A 15 34.17 19.61 13.96
CA LEU A 15 34.26 18.14 13.90
C LEU A 15 32.93 17.42 14.10
N ALA A 16 31.80 18.13 14.12
CA ALA A 16 30.51 17.45 14.13
C ALA A 16 30.38 16.64 12.83
N PRO A 17 30.25 15.30 12.88
CA PRO A 17 29.96 14.53 11.68
C PRO A 17 28.72 15.13 11.06
N VAL A 18 28.81 15.48 9.77
CA VAL A 18 27.64 15.89 9.00
C VAL A 18 26.66 14.74 9.10
N ALA A 19 25.64 14.89 9.96
CA ALA A 19 24.58 13.92 10.10
C ALA A 19 23.93 13.82 8.72
N ARG A 20 24.25 12.74 7.98
CA ARG A 20 23.51 12.40 6.78
C ARG A 20 22.11 12.10 7.26
N ALA A 21 21.20 13.05 7.00
CA ALA A 21 19.77 12.81 7.09
C ALA A 21 19.42 11.83 5.97
N ASP A 22 19.73 10.55 6.21
CA ASP A 22 19.25 9.45 5.39
C ASP A 22 17.72 9.52 5.46
N ARG A 23 17.13 9.95 4.35
CA ARG A 23 15.67 10.09 4.27
C ARG A 23 15.09 8.68 4.35
N ALA A 24 14.40 8.40 5.45
CA ALA A 24 13.56 7.22 5.54
C ALA A 24 12.55 7.26 4.37
N PHE A 25 12.58 6.23 3.52
CA PHE A 25 11.50 6.05 2.56
C PHE A 25 10.24 5.68 3.33
N PRO A 26 9.06 6.16 2.92
CA PRO A 26 7.82 5.67 3.51
C PRO A 26 7.79 4.15 3.32
N MET A 27 7.62 3.41 4.40
CA MET A 27 7.46 1.97 4.33
C MET A 27 6.32 1.63 3.37
N PRO A 28 6.42 0.54 2.59
CA PRO A 28 5.29 0.06 1.82
C PRO A 28 4.10 -0.16 2.76
N GLY A 29 3.09 0.69 2.63
CA GLY A 29 1.89 0.60 3.45
C GLY A 29 1.09 -0.65 3.13
N ILE A 30 0.08 -0.92 3.97
CA ILE A 30 -0.95 -1.94 3.71
C ILE A 30 -1.62 -1.82 2.35
N ASP A 31 -1.57 -0.61 1.79
CA ASP A 31 -2.19 -0.26 0.54
C ASP A 31 -1.72 -1.15 -0.61
N ARG A 32 -0.48 -1.66 -0.63
CA ARG A 32 -0.04 -2.48 -1.77
C ARG A 32 -0.78 -3.82 -1.87
N ILE A 33 -1.00 -4.50 -0.73
CA ILE A 33 -1.68 -5.80 -0.71
C ILE A 33 -3.17 -5.59 -0.92
N ALA A 34 -3.75 -4.57 -0.27
CA ALA A 34 -5.15 -4.22 -0.44
C ALA A 34 -5.47 -3.73 -1.87
N ALA A 35 -4.57 -2.97 -2.51
CA ALA A 35 -4.79 -2.47 -3.85
C ALA A 35 -4.53 -3.51 -4.96
N ALA A 36 -3.80 -4.59 -4.66
CA ALA A 36 -3.41 -5.59 -5.65
C ALA A 36 -4.62 -6.38 -6.19
N ASP A 37 -4.66 -6.56 -7.50
CA ASP A 37 -5.60 -7.47 -8.19
C ASP A 37 -4.96 -8.83 -8.45
N ALA A 38 -3.63 -8.89 -8.46
CA ALA A 38 -2.87 -10.13 -8.44
C ALA A 38 -1.65 -9.98 -7.52
N ILE A 39 -1.37 -11.02 -6.75
CA ILE A 39 -0.12 -11.19 -6.03
C ILE A 39 0.45 -12.53 -6.45
N VAL A 40 1.63 -12.50 -7.07
CA VAL A 40 2.23 -13.70 -7.68
C VAL A 40 3.69 -13.86 -7.30
N VAL A 41 4.12 -15.10 -7.19
CA VAL A 41 5.54 -15.46 -7.23
C VAL A 41 5.85 -15.94 -8.64
N GLY A 42 6.92 -15.44 -9.23
CA GLY A 42 7.29 -15.82 -10.59
C GLY A 42 8.67 -15.36 -11.02
N ARG A 43 9.03 -15.77 -12.23
CA ARG A 43 10.28 -15.40 -12.92
C ARG A 43 10.00 -14.59 -14.16
N VAL A 44 10.73 -13.51 -14.36
CA VAL A 44 10.73 -12.77 -15.63
C VAL A 44 11.45 -13.61 -16.68
N ILE A 45 10.73 -14.14 -17.66
CA ILE A 45 11.25 -15.03 -18.72
C ILE A 45 11.49 -14.30 -20.04
N GLY A 46 10.97 -13.09 -20.20
CA GLY A 46 11.12 -12.33 -21.43
C GLY A 46 10.71 -10.87 -21.26
N MET A 47 11.07 -10.06 -22.25
CA MET A 47 10.58 -8.70 -22.43
C MET A 47 9.93 -8.65 -23.81
N GLU A 48 8.78 -8.00 -23.92
CA GLU A 48 8.21 -7.72 -25.24
C GLU A 48 9.13 -6.75 -26.00
N PRO A 49 9.27 -6.93 -27.33
CA PRO A 49 10.20 -6.13 -28.12
C PRO A 49 9.77 -4.66 -28.22
N GLN A 50 8.45 -4.41 -28.16
CA GLN A 50 7.86 -3.09 -28.28
C GLN A 50 7.22 -2.67 -26.96
N ASP A 51 7.27 -1.37 -26.68
CA ASP A 51 6.49 -0.82 -25.59
C ASP A 51 5.02 -0.68 -26.02
N VAL A 52 4.11 -0.77 -25.05
CA VAL A 52 2.67 -0.61 -25.28
C VAL A 52 2.22 0.74 -24.74
N GLU A 53 1.49 1.51 -25.53
CA GLU A 53 0.89 2.78 -25.10
C GLU A 53 -0.57 2.61 -24.71
N VAL A 54 -0.88 2.86 -23.44
CA VAL A 54 -2.22 2.66 -22.88
C VAL A 54 -2.69 3.94 -22.18
N PRO A 55 -4.00 4.21 -22.12
CA PRO A 55 -4.53 5.35 -21.35
C PRO A 55 -4.11 5.30 -19.88
N ALA A 56 -3.68 6.42 -19.29
CA ALA A 56 -3.27 6.49 -17.88
C ALA A 56 -4.37 6.08 -16.88
N SER A 57 -5.63 6.23 -17.28
CA SER A 57 -6.83 5.88 -16.51
C SER A 57 -8.01 5.70 -17.48
N PRO A 58 -9.13 5.11 -17.03
CA PRO A 58 -10.32 4.96 -17.87
C PRO A 58 -10.78 6.33 -18.43
N GLY A 59 -10.90 6.43 -19.75
CA GLY A 59 -11.31 7.66 -20.44
C GLY A 59 -10.23 8.74 -20.58
N SER A 60 -9.01 8.52 -20.07
CA SER A 60 -7.91 9.47 -20.24
C SER A 60 -7.45 9.57 -21.70
N LYS A 61 -7.24 10.80 -22.19
CA LYS A 61 -6.57 11.06 -23.47
C LYS A 61 -5.04 10.95 -23.37
N ILE A 62 -4.50 11.06 -22.15
CA ILE A 62 -3.06 10.91 -21.90
C ILE A 62 -2.74 9.42 -21.92
N LYS A 63 -1.84 9.03 -22.82
CA LYS A 63 -1.28 7.69 -22.90
C LYS A 63 0.05 7.61 -22.17
N ILE A 64 0.29 6.48 -21.51
CA ILE A 64 1.56 6.14 -20.86
C ILE A 64 2.15 4.96 -21.61
N LYS A 65 3.45 5.06 -21.91
CA LYS A 65 4.23 4.00 -22.55
C LYS A 65 4.74 3.03 -21.49
N TYR A 66 4.44 1.75 -21.64
CA TYR A 66 4.87 0.68 -20.73
C TYR A 66 5.79 -0.30 -21.45
N ARG A 67 6.93 -0.60 -20.83
CA ARG A 67 7.72 -1.79 -21.14
C ARG A 67 7.03 -2.99 -20.52
N ILE A 68 6.83 -4.06 -21.29
CA ILE A 68 6.15 -5.27 -20.82
C ILE A 68 7.16 -6.38 -20.57
N ALA A 69 7.19 -6.88 -19.34
CA ALA A 69 7.85 -8.12 -18.96
C ALA A 69 6.87 -9.29 -19.03
N VAL A 70 7.33 -10.43 -19.52
CA VAL A 70 6.59 -11.69 -19.46
C VAL A 70 7.06 -12.49 -18.26
N VAL A 71 6.15 -12.76 -17.34
CA VAL A 71 6.43 -13.46 -16.09
C VAL A 71 5.84 -14.87 -16.14
N ASN A 72 6.67 -15.88 -15.94
CA ASN A 72 6.21 -17.24 -15.65
C ASN A 72 5.86 -17.33 -14.16
N VAL A 73 4.61 -17.66 -13.87
CA VAL A 73 4.04 -17.67 -12.52
C VAL A 73 4.19 -19.06 -11.93
N SER A 74 4.90 -19.16 -10.80
CA SER A 74 5.03 -20.40 -10.04
C SER A 74 3.95 -20.53 -8.96
N GLU A 75 3.50 -19.41 -8.39
CA GLU A 75 2.45 -19.38 -7.37
C GLU A 75 1.56 -18.15 -7.53
N VAL A 76 0.25 -18.35 -7.38
CA VAL A 76 -0.74 -17.26 -7.28
C VAL A 76 -1.17 -17.16 -5.81
N VAL A 77 -0.76 -16.08 -5.15
CA VAL A 77 -1.15 -15.76 -3.76
C VAL A 77 -2.52 -15.08 -3.72
N LEU A 78 -2.76 -14.15 -4.67
CA LEU A 78 -4.03 -13.45 -4.88
C LEU A 78 -4.27 -13.33 -6.39
N GLY A 79 -5.53 -13.43 -6.82
CA GLY A 79 -5.94 -13.31 -8.22
C GLY A 79 -6.40 -14.64 -8.83
N LYS A 80 -6.42 -14.71 -10.17
CA LYS A 80 -6.95 -15.87 -10.91
C LYS A 80 -6.06 -17.10 -10.74
N LYS A 81 -6.58 -18.15 -10.10
CA LYS A 81 -5.89 -19.45 -9.95
C LYS A 81 -5.60 -20.08 -11.32
N GLY A 82 -4.49 -20.82 -11.41
CA GLY A 82 -4.06 -21.51 -12.63
C GLY A 82 -3.42 -20.61 -13.69
N THR A 83 -3.22 -19.32 -13.41
CA THR A 83 -2.47 -18.41 -14.29
C THR A 83 -1.02 -18.84 -14.37
N LYS A 84 -0.56 -19.26 -15.55
CA LYS A 84 0.82 -19.70 -15.81
C LYS A 84 1.74 -18.57 -16.26
N THR A 85 1.20 -17.60 -17.00
CA THR A 85 1.96 -16.47 -17.51
C THR A 85 1.22 -15.16 -17.28
N LEU A 86 1.97 -14.09 -17.03
CA LEU A 86 1.46 -12.74 -16.84
C LEU A 86 2.27 -11.73 -17.63
N ARG A 87 1.58 -10.75 -18.22
CA ARG A 87 2.17 -9.56 -18.82
C ARG A 87 2.26 -8.47 -17.76
N VAL A 88 3.46 -8.11 -17.37
CA VAL A 88 3.74 -7.13 -16.30
C VAL A 88 4.33 -5.87 -16.91
N GLY A 89 3.55 -4.78 -16.90
CA GLY A 89 3.94 -3.48 -17.43
C GLY A 89 4.62 -2.60 -16.38
N PHE A 90 5.65 -1.89 -16.80
CA PHE A 90 6.30 -0.84 -16.02
C PHE A 90 6.72 0.34 -16.90
N VAL A 91 6.76 1.54 -16.32
CA VAL A 91 7.17 2.74 -17.07
C VAL A 91 8.68 2.68 -17.26
N PRO A 92 9.20 2.70 -18.51
CA PRO A 92 10.64 2.68 -18.73
C PRO A 92 11.25 3.95 -18.13
N VAL A 93 12.29 3.78 -17.32
CA VAL A 93 13.01 4.92 -16.76
C VAL A 93 13.89 5.48 -17.87
N ASN A 94 13.63 6.72 -18.30
CA ASN A 94 14.50 7.42 -19.23
C ASN A 94 15.92 7.47 -18.66
N GLU A 95 16.92 7.29 -19.51
CA GLU A 95 18.31 7.37 -19.09
C GLU A 95 18.56 8.70 -18.34
N PRO A 96 19.29 8.65 -17.20
CA PRO A 96 19.51 9.83 -16.39
C PRO A 96 20.24 10.89 -17.22
N LYS A 97 19.63 12.06 -17.37
CA LYS A 97 20.31 13.20 -17.99
C LYS A 97 21.60 13.51 -17.22
N PRO A 98 22.74 13.74 -17.90
CA PRO A 98 23.95 14.20 -17.23
C PRO A 98 23.62 15.46 -16.41
N ASN A 99 24.07 15.51 -15.16
CA ASN A 99 23.88 16.59 -14.17
C ASN A 99 22.60 16.62 -13.32
N ARG A 100 21.72 15.60 -13.33
CA ARG A 100 20.69 15.49 -12.28
C ARG A 100 21.17 14.61 -11.13
N ARG A 101 21.04 15.11 -9.88
CA ARG A 101 21.23 14.31 -8.67
C ARG A 101 20.42 13.01 -8.80
N ARG A 102 21.11 11.87 -8.75
CA ARG A 102 20.50 10.54 -8.82
C ARG A 102 19.67 10.32 -7.57
N TYR A 103 18.36 10.54 -7.66
CA TYR A 103 17.45 9.97 -6.69
C TYR A 103 17.22 8.50 -7.05
N PRO A 104 17.24 7.57 -6.08
CA PRO A 104 16.87 6.20 -6.36
C PRO A 104 15.44 6.21 -6.92
N SER A 105 15.28 5.57 -8.08
CA SER A 105 13.98 5.49 -8.73
C SER A 105 13.02 4.72 -7.81
N LEU A 106 11.90 5.35 -7.47
CA LEU A 106 10.77 4.67 -6.83
C LEU A 106 9.90 3.92 -7.84
N ALA A 107 10.26 3.95 -9.13
CA ALA A 107 9.51 3.25 -10.15
C ALA A 107 9.66 1.73 -9.97
N PHE A 108 8.53 1.03 -10.09
CA PHE A 108 8.54 -0.40 -10.27
C PHE A 108 9.34 -0.75 -11.53
N LYS A 109 10.27 -1.69 -11.40
CA LYS A 109 11.10 -2.20 -12.50
C LYS A 109 11.43 -3.66 -12.23
N VAL A 110 11.44 -4.45 -13.30
CA VAL A 110 11.94 -5.82 -13.28
C VAL A 110 12.89 -6.02 -14.46
N ASP A 111 13.87 -6.91 -14.30
CA ASP A 111 14.84 -7.29 -15.33
C ASP A 111 14.69 -8.77 -15.72
N LEU A 112 15.15 -9.11 -16.93
CA LEU A 112 15.11 -10.49 -17.43
C LEU A 112 15.82 -11.44 -16.45
N GLY A 113 15.20 -12.58 -16.18
CA GLY A 113 15.75 -13.63 -15.33
C GLY A 113 15.49 -13.45 -13.84
N GLN A 114 15.03 -12.27 -13.38
CA GLN A 114 14.72 -12.04 -11.97
C GLN A 114 13.54 -12.88 -11.49
N ASN A 115 13.67 -13.42 -10.28
CA ASN A 115 12.57 -14.05 -9.55
C ASN A 115 12.09 -13.12 -8.44
N GLY A 116 10.81 -13.19 -8.07
CA GLY A 116 10.33 -12.49 -6.90
C GLY A 116 8.82 -12.55 -6.70
N LEU A 117 8.40 -11.90 -5.63
CA LEU A 117 7.01 -11.67 -5.28
C LEU A 117 6.58 -10.31 -5.85
N MET A 118 5.49 -10.30 -6.61
CA MET A 118 4.98 -9.12 -7.30
C MET A 118 3.58 -8.77 -6.80
N PHE A 119 3.38 -7.52 -6.38
CA PHE A 119 2.09 -6.95 -6.00
C PHE A 119 1.57 -6.11 -7.16
N LEU A 120 0.55 -6.61 -7.87
CA LEU A 120 0.20 -6.08 -9.18
C LEU A 120 -1.25 -5.62 -9.24
N ARG A 121 -1.49 -4.50 -9.92
CA ARG A 121 -2.83 -3.99 -10.25
C ARG A 121 -3.13 -4.26 -11.72
N LYS A 122 -4.36 -4.66 -12.04
CA LYS A 122 -4.78 -4.86 -13.42
C LYS A 122 -4.98 -3.50 -14.08
N HIS A 123 -4.47 -3.34 -15.29
CA HIS A 123 -4.77 -2.15 -16.09
C HIS A 123 -6.26 -2.17 -16.52
N PRO A 124 -6.98 -1.04 -16.47
CA PRO A 124 -8.41 -1.03 -16.72
C PRO A 124 -8.80 -1.33 -18.17
N THR A 125 -7.95 -1.00 -19.15
CA THR A 125 -8.30 -1.14 -20.58
C THR A 125 -7.51 -2.24 -21.29
N GLU A 126 -6.48 -2.80 -20.66
CA GLU A 126 -5.56 -3.73 -21.31
C GLU A 126 -5.31 -4.92 -20.40
N ASN A 127 -5.05 -6.09 -20.99
CA ASN A 127 -4.70 -7.29 -20.22
C ASN A 127 -3.23 -7.28 -19.81
N ILE A 128 -2.84 -6.25 -19.05
CA ILE A 128 -1.53 -6.07 -18.45
C ILE A 128 -1.70 -5.80 -16.95
N TYR A 129 -0.74 -6.27 -16.17
CA TYR A 129 -0.66 -6.04 -14.74
C TYR A 129 0.49 -5.08 -14.45
N MET A 130 0.34 -4.18 -13.49
CA MET A 130 1.31 -3.12 -13.24
C MET A 130 1.70 -3.09 -11.77
N GLY A 131 2.99 -2.98 -11.49
CA GLY A 131 3.46 -2.49 -10.20
C GLY A 131 3.50 -0.96 -10.23
N ARG A 132 3.16 -0.31 -9.12
CA ARG A 132 3.13 1.15 -9.00
C ARG A 132 4.47 1.69 -8.54
N MET A 133 5.09 1.02 -7.57
CA MET A 133 6.30 1.45 -6.91
C MET A 133 7.33 0.32 -6.86
N ASN A 134 8.60 0.65 -6.66
CA ASN A 134 9.68 -0.32 -6.55
C ASN A 134 9.46 -1.39 -5.47
N PHE A 135 8.77 -1.05 -4.37
CA PHE A 135 8.40 -1.99 -3.31
C PHE A 135 7.23 -2.93 -3.66
N ASP A 136 6.64 -2.79 -4.86
CA ASP A 136 5.68 -3.77 -5.39
C ASP A 136 6.40 -4.99 -6.01
N PHE A 137 7.74 -4.98 -6.04
CA PHE A 137 8.57 -6.14 -6.35
C PHE A 137 9.48 -6.47 -5.18
N VAL A 138 9.37 -7.69 -4.65
CA VAL A 138 10.29 -8.23 -3.65
C VAL A 138 11.15 -9.29 -4.34
N PRO A 139 12.40 -8.95 -4.74
CA PRO A 139 13.26 -9.87 -5.45
C PRO A 139 13.67 -11.06 -4.56
N TYR A 140 13.91 -12.19 -5.21
CA TYR A 140 14.38 -13.42 -4.58
C TYR A 140 15.45 -14.07 -5.45
N ALA A 141 16.60 -14.39 -4.87
CA ALA A 141 17.69 -15.09 -5.53
C ALA A 141 18.17 -16.24 -4.63
N ASP A 142 18.11 -17.48 -5.14
CA ASP A 142 18.74 -18.65 -4.51
C ASP A 142 18.41 -18.86 -3.02
N GLY A 143 17.14 -18.77 -2.61
CA GLY A 143 16.80 -18.95 -1.20
C GLY A 143 16.91 -17.68 -0.36
N LYS A 144 17.54 -16.63 -0.87
CA LYS A 144 17.90 -15.44 -0.10
C LYS A 144 17.28 -14.19 -0.72
N SER A 145 16.80 -13.30 0.15
CA SER A 145 16.54 -11.93 -0.27
C SER A 145 17.89 -11.28 -0.53
N PRO A 146 18.09 -10.58 -1.67
CA PRO A 146 19.26 -9.72 -1.78
C PRO A 146 19.24 -8.73 -0.60
N PRO A 147 20.41 -8.30 -0.09
CA PRO A 147 20.46 -7.29 0.95
C PRO A 147 19.73 -6.04 0.44
N MET A 148 18.51 -5.85 0.92
CA MET A 148 17.73 -4.68 0.60
C MET A 148 18.49 -3.48 1.17
N PRO A 149 18.62 -2.37 0.43
CA PRO A 149 19.21 -1.16 0.98
C PRO A 149 18.55 -0.84 2.32
N VAL A 150 19.38 -0.56 3.34
CA VAL A 150 19.01 -0.33 4.76
C VAL A 150 17.82 0.64 4.94
N ALA A 151 17.51 1.44 3.93
CA ALA A 151 16.41 2.39 3.91
C ALA A 151 14.99 1.78 3.88
N TYR A 152 14.84 0.45 3.86
CA TYR A 152 13.58 -0.27 4.07
C TYR A 152 13.44 -0.79 5.51
N MET A 153 13.75 0.04 6.51
CA MET A 153 13.58 -0.31 7.93
C MET A 153 12.11 -0.68 8.20
N GLY A 154 11.83 -1.97 8.33
CA GLY A 154 10.50 -2.52 8.63
C GLY A 154 9.91 -3.48 7.58
N VAL A 155 10.54 -3.61 6.41
CA VAL A 155 10.18 -4.62 5.40
C VAL A 155 10.88 -5.92 5.78
N GLY A 156 10.12 -6.98 6.05
CA GLY A 156 10.66 -8.28 6.46
C GLY A 156 11.47 -8.96 5.36
N SER A 157 12.01 -10.15 5.64
CA SER A 157 12.61 -10.98 4.60
C SER A 157 11.56 -11.33 3.52
N TYR A 158 12.01 -11.81 2.35
CA TYR A 158 11.10 -12.34 1.32
C TYR A 158 10.13 -13.38 1.89
N ALA A 159 10.60 -14.23 2.80
CA ALA A 159 9.77 -15.24 3.44
C ALA A 159 8.68 -14.61 4.32
N ASP A 160 9.01 -13.54 5.06
CA ASP A 160 8.06 -12.80 5.89
C ASP A 160 7.01 -12.09 5.02
N GLU A 161 7.45 -11.47 3.92
CA GLU A 161 6.58 -10.81 2.95
C GLU A 161 5.62 -11.79 2.28
N LEU A 162 6.11 -12.95 1.84
CA LEU A 162 5.28 -13.98 1.26
C LEU A 162 4.29 -14.55 2.29
N LYS A 163 4.72 -14.77 3.54
CA LYS A 163 3.85 -15.22 4.63
C LYS A 163 2.76 -14.21 4.93
N GLN A 164 3.11 -12.93 5.00
CA GLN A 164 2.18 -11.83 5.23
C GLN A 164 1.20 -11.68 4.07
N ALA A 165 1.68 -11.69 2.82
CA ALA A 165 0.86 -11.64 1.61
C ALA A 165 -0.16 -12.79 1.58
N ARG A 166 0.27 -14.03 1.86
CA ARG A 166 -0.64 -15.19 1.94
C ARG A 166 -1.67 -15.05 3.06
N ARG A 167 -1.27 -14.56 4.24
CA ARG A 167 -2.19 -14.34 5.37
C ARG A 167 -3.27 -13.33 4.98
N ILE A 168 -2.88 -12.18 4.44
CA ILE A 168 -3.82 -11.12 4.08
C ILE A 168 -4.67 -11.52 2.87
N ALA A 169 -4.10 -12.17 1.86
CA ALA A 169 -4.88 -12.66 0.71
C ALA A 169 -5.99 -13.63 1.13
N ARG A 170 -5.72 -14.53 2.09
CA ARG A 170 -6.77 -15.38 2.68
C ARG A 170 -7.83 -14.57 3.42
N MET A 171 -7.43 -13.56 4.20
CA MET A 171 -8.36 -12.67 4.89
C MET A 171 -9.25 -11.89 3.90
N LEU A 172 -8.72 -11.45 2.76
CA LEU A 172 -9.50 -10.75 1.75
C LEU A 172 -10.44 -11.68 0.98
N ALA A 173 -10.07 -12.95 0.81
CA ALA A 173 -10.91 -13.95 0.15
C ALA A 173 -12.07 -14.42 1.05
N ASP A 174 -11.86 -14.51 2.36
CA ASP A 174 -12.88 -14.84 3.35
C ASP A 174 -12.73 -13.95 4.61
N PRO A 175 -13.39 -12.78 4.63
CA PRO A 175 -13.17 -11.78 5.68
C PRO A 175 -13.81 -12.12 7.01
N LEU A 176 -14.91 -12.89 7.03
CA LEU A 176 -15.69 -13.10 8.26
C LEU A 176 -14.92 -13.84 9.36
N PRO A 177 -14.17 -14.93 9.10
CA PRO A 177 -13.35 -15.58 10.12
C PRO A 177 -12.31 -14.63 10.72
N ALA A 178 -11.67 -13.79 9.90
CA ALA A 178 -10.65 -12.86 10.36
C ALA A 178 -11.24 -11.72 11.18
N LEU A 179 -12.38 -11.16 10.75
CA LEU A 179 -13.13 -10.14 11.49
C LEU A 179 -13.75 -10.66 12.80
N LYS A 180 -13.98 -11.98 12.91
CA LYS A 180 -14.45 -12.66 14.12
C LYS A 180 -13.32 -13.31 14.93
N SER A 181 -12.05 -13.12 14.54
CA SER A 181 -10.90 -13.67 15.25
C SER A 181 -10.93 -13.28 16.72
N LYS A 182 -10.45 -14.16 17.62
CA LYS A 182 -10.32 -13.83 19.05
C LYS A 182 -9.20 -12.82 19.29
N ASP A 183 -8.19 -12.77 18.42
CA ASP A 183 -7.08 -11.81 18.50
C ASP A 183 -7.52 -10.43 17.98
N PRO A 184 -7.51 -9.37 18.83
CA PRO A 184 -7.82 -8.00 18.40
C PRO A 184 -6.92 -7.47 17.28
N ALA A 185 -5.65 -7.90 17.22
CA ALA A 185 -4.72 -7.47 16.18
C ALA A 185 -5.08 -8.07 14.82
N ASP A 186 -5.48 -9.35 14.79
CA ASP A 186 -5.99 -10.00 13.57
C ASP A 186 -7.26 -9.30 13.07
N ARG A 187 -8.23 -9.05 13.96
CA ARG A 187 -9.48 -8.36 13.59
C ARG A 187 -9.17 -7.01 12.97
N PHE A 188 -8.34 -6.20 13.63
CA PHE A 188 -8.00 -4.87 13.15
C PHE A 188 -7.23 -4.91 11.83
N THR A 189 -6.30 -5.85 11.68
CA THR A 189 -5.57 -6.05 10.42
C THR A 189 -6.55 -6.34 9.28
N ALA A 190 -7.51 -7.24 9.50
CA ALA A 190 -8.53 -7.57 8.50
C ALA A 190 -9.40 -6.34 8.16
N ALA A 191 -9.92 -5.64 9.17
CA ALA A 191 -10.75 -4.46 8.98
C ALA A 191 -10.02 -3.36 8.18
N ALA A 192 -8.77 -3.07 8.51
CA ALA A 192 -7.97 -2.07 7.80
C ALA A 192 -7.73 -2.43 6.33
N HIS A 193 -7.37 -3.69 6.04
CA HIS A 193 -7.14 -4.13 4.66
C HIS A 193 -8.44 -4.17 3.84
N LEU A 194 -9.57 -4.50 4.46
CA LEU A 194 -10.87 -4.46 3.79
C LEU A 194 -11.28 -3.02 3.46
N ILE A 195 -11.15 -2.09 4.41
CA ILE A 195 -11.39 -0.66 4.15
C ILE A 195 -10.49 -0.18 3.01
N ALA A 196 -9.19 -0.51 3.07
CA ALA A 196 -8.26 -0.16 2.01
C ALA A 196 -8.69 -0.76 0.66
N ARG A 197 -9.07 -2.05 0.59
CA ARG A 197 -9.56 -2.69 -0.64
C ARG A 197 -10.82 -2.02 -1.18
N TYR A 198 -11.74 -1.64 -0.30
CA TYR A 198 -13.02 -1.07 -0.67
C TYR A 198 -12.94 0.40 -1.07
N ARG A 199 -11.96 1.15 -0.53
CA ARG A 199 -11.91 2.61 -0.59
C ARG A 199 -10.65 3.18 -1.24
N ILE A 200 -9.63 2.38 -1.54
CA ILE A 200 -8.45 2.86 -2.27
C ILE A 200 -8.88 3.38 -3.64
N MET A 201 -8.36 4.58 -3.96
CA MET A 201 -8.80 5.49 -5.02
C MET A 201 -9.44 4.80 -6.24
N PRO A 202 -10.72 5.08 -6.51
CA PRO A 202 -11.36 4.66 -7.72
C PRO A 202 -10.89 5.49 -8.92
N ALA A 203 -11.12 4.99 -10.12
CA ALA A 203 -11.19 5.85 -11.30
C ALA A 203 -12.30 6.91 -11.14
N PRO A 204 -12.16 8.10 -11.72
CA PRO A 204 -13.26 9.07 -11.78
C PRO A 204 -14.56 8.42 -12.27
N GLY A 205 -15.64 8.58 -11.51
CA GLY A 205 -16.96 8.02 -11.84
C GLY A 205 -17.14 6.52 -11.53
N ALA A 206 -16.23 5.87 -10.80
CA ALA A 206 -16.44 4.46 -10.43
C ALA A 206 -17.71 4.29 -9.58
N LYS A 207 -18.48 3.25 -9.93
CA LYS A 207 -19.67 2.87 -9.18
C LYS A 207 -19.29 2.18 -7.88
N THR A 208 -20.16 2.29 -6.88
CA THR A 208 -20.03 1.56 -5.63
C THR A 208 -21.19 0.61 -5.42
N THR A 209 -20.96 -0.44 -4.64
CA THR A 209 -22.01 -1.30 -4.08
C THR A 209 -21.86 -1.34 -2.56
N PRO A 210 -22.96 -1.44 -1.80
CA PRO A 210 -22.87 -1.67 -0.37
C PRO A 210 -22.23 -3.03 -0.07
N VAL A 211 -21.40 -3.05 0.97
CA VAL A 211 -20.93 -4.26 1.67
C VAL A 211 -22.05 -4.78 2.57
N SER A 212 -22.04 -6.09 2.89
CA SER A 212 -23.06 -6.69 3.76
C SER A 212 -23.17 -5.98 5.11
N ALA A 213 -24.37 -6.02 5.71
CA ALA A 213 -24.63 -5.41 7.01
C ALA A 213 -23.75 -6.00 8.11
N GLU A 214 -23.60 -7.33 8.13
CA GLU A 214 -22.79 -8.03 9.11
C GLU A 214 -21.32 -7.63 9.01
N GLU A 215 -20.75 -7.67 7.80
CA GLU A 215 -19.35 -7.33 7.57
C GLU A 215 -19.08 -5.85 7.89
N THR A 216 -19.96 -4.94 7.46
CA THR A 216 -19.87 -3.51 7.83
C THR A 216 -19.83 -3.34 9.34
N ARG A 217 -20.75 -3.99 10.07
CA ARG A 217 -20.82 -3.90 11.53
C ARG A 217 -19.54 -4.41 12.19
N LEU A 218 -18.98 -5.53 11.72
CA LEU A 218 -17.74 -6.09 12.26
C LEU A 218 -16.53 -5.19 11.99
N ILE A 219 -16.41 -4.65 10.78
CA ILE A 219 -15.34 -3.69 10.41
C ILE A 219 -15.44 -2.45 11.31
N MET A 220 -16.62 -1.84 11.41
CA MET A 220 -16.83 -0.62 12.19
C MET A 220 -16.58 -0.83 13.68
N THR A 221 -17.11 -1.91 14.26
CA THR A 221 -16.88 -2.23 15.68
C THR A 221 -15.39 -2.39 15.96
N THR A 222 -14.70 -3.18 15.15
CA THR A 222 -13.25 -3.42 15.29
C THR A 222 -12.45 -2.13 15.18
N LEU A 223 -12.78 -1.28 14.22
CA LEU A 223 -12.12 0.00 13.98
C LEU A 223 -12.26 0.96 15.16
N LEU A 224 -13.47 1.02 15.74
CA LEU A 224 -13.80 1.91 16.84
C LEU A 224 -13.29 1.38 18.20
N ASP A 225 -13.10 0.08 18.34
CA ASP A 225 -12.50 -0.52 19.53
C ASP A 225 -10.98 -0.40 19.56
N HIS A 226 -10.35 -0.20 18.39
CA HIS A 226 -8.91 -0.03 18.29
C HIS A 226 -8.39 1.25 18.96
N ASP A 227 -7.12 1.24 19.38
CA ASP A 227 -6.44 2.44 19.85
C ASP A 227 -5.99 3.32 18.68
N TRP A 228 -6.50 4.54 18.62
CA TRP A 228 -6.18 5.49 17.56
C TRP A 228 -4.90 6.30 17.84
N LYS A 229 -4.34 6.20 19.06
CA LYS A 229 -3.14 6.96 19.47
C LYS A 229 -1.82 6.33 19.00
N SER A 230 -1.83 5.07 18.54
CA SER A 230 -0.61 4.36 18.18
C SER A 230 0.05 4.99 16.94
N SER A 231 1.09 5.80 17.16
CA SER A 231 1.97 6.36 16.12
C SER A 231 3.03 5.37 15.63
N THR A 232 3.21 4.27 16.36
CA THR A 232 4.22 3.25 16.05
C THR A 232 3.76 2.24 15.01
N ARG A 233 2.47 2.24 14.66
CA ARG A 233 1.92 1.31 13.66
C ARG A 233 1.80 1.99 12.31
N PRO A 234 2.14 1.28 11.21
CA PRO A 234 1.91 1.79 9.85
C PRO A 234 0.42 1.92 9.51
N ILE A 235 -0.47 1.37 10.34
CA ILE A 235 -1.92 1.45 10.23
C ILE A 235 -2.50 1.93 11.56
N ASN A 236 -3.25 3.02 11.53
CA ASN A 236 -4.03 3.50 12.67
C ASN A 236 -5.51 3.63 12.28
N GLY A 237 -6.37 3.64 13.30
CA GLY A 237 -7.82 3.64 13.10
C GLY A 237 -8.34 4.93 12.46
N TRP A 238 -7.71 6.08 12.70
CA TRP A 238 -8.21 7.35 12.18
C TRP A 238 -8.21 7.47 10.64
N PRO A 239 -7.09 7.26 9.91
CA PRO A 239 -7.08 7.22 8.45
C PRO A 239 -8.02 6.15 7.88
N CYS A 240 -8.10 4.97 8.51
CA CYS A 240 -9.07 3.95 8.10
C CYS A 240 -10.52 4.47 8.20
N PHE A 241 -10.87 5.14 9.30
CA PHE A 241 -12.18 5.75 9.48
C PHE A 241 -12.44 6.85 8.44
N HIS A 242 -11.45 7.70 8.17
CA HIS A 242 -11.56 8.73 7.15
C HIS A 242 -11.74 8.17 5.73
N MET A 243 -11.11 7.04 5.40
CA MET A 243 -11.25 6.37 4.11
C MET A 243 -12.68 5.88 3.82
N LEU A 244 -13.51 5.68 4.85
CA LEU A 244 -14.93 5.36 4.68
C LEU A 244 -15.67 6.45 3.89
N GLY A 245 -15.15 7.68 3.88
CA GLY A 245 -15.72 8.81 3.13
C GLY A 245 -17.07 9.25 3.67
N LEU A 246 -17.24 9.18 4.99
CA LEU A 246 -18.44 9.65 5.67
C LEU A 246 -18.58 11.16 5.50
N THR A 247 -19.78 11.60 5.18
CA THR A 247 -20.14 12.99 4.92
C THR A 247 -21.31 13.45 5.80
N ASP A 248 -21.71 14.72 5.65
CA ASP A 248 -22.94 15.25 6.27
C ASP A 248 -24.19 14.43 5.92
N LYS A 249 -24.22 13.81 4.72
CA LYS A 249 -25.34 12.95 4.28
C LYS A 249 -25.45 11.69 5.14
N ASP A 250 -24.33 11.22 5.67
CA ASP A 250 -24.26 10.08 6.58
C ASP A 250 -24.48 10.51 8.05
N GLY A 251 -24.74 11.80 8.29
CA GLY A 251 -24.86 12.38 9.63
C GLY A 251 -23.54 12.44 10.39
N TRP A 252 -22.40 12.25 9.70
CA TRP A 252 -21.08 12.40 10.31
C TRP A 252 -20.59 13.83 10.13
N ARG A 253 -20.18 14.45 11.23
CA ARG A 253 -19.52 15.75 11.26
C ARG A 253 -18.27 15.65 12.12
N MET A 254 -17.16 16.17 11.59
CA MET A 254 -15.93 16.26 12.37
C MET A 254 -16.19 17.17 13.59
N PRO A 255 -15.88 16.73 14.83
CA PRO A 255 -16.06 17.56 16.00
C PRO A 255 -15.27 18.87 15.89
N ALA A 256 -15.89 19.99 16.23
CA ALA A 256 -15.24 21.31 16.17
C ALA A 256 -14.14 21.49 17.23
N LYS A 257 -14.21 20.73 18.33
CA LYS A 257 -13.25 20.75 19.43
C LYS A 257 -12.64 19.36 19.59
N ILE A 258 -11.42 19.20 19.11
CA ILE A 258 -10.64 17.96 19.21
C ILE A 258 -9.40 18.27 20.04
N ARG A 259 -9.27 17.67 21.22
CA ARG A 259 -8.06 17.79 22.05
C ARG A 259 -7.05 16.71 21.71
N ASP A 260 -7.53 15.50 21.42
CA ASP A 260 -6.71 14.37 21.02
C ASP A 260 -7.48 13.35 20.16
N PHE A 261 -6.81 12.25 19.79
CA PHE A 261 -7.43 11.17 19.01
C PHE A 261 -8.54 10.40 19.76
N ASN A 262 -8.63 10.49 21.09
CA ASN A 262 -9.74 9.88 21.82
C ASN A 262 -11.03 10.65 21.58
N ASP A 263 -11.00 11.99 21.58
CA ASP A 263 -12.19 12.81 21.27
C ASP A 263 -12.75 12.44 19.87
N LEU A 264 -11.88 12.23 18.88
CA LEU A 264 -12.26 11.75 17.55
C LEU A 264 -12.88 10.35 17.58
N ARG A 265 -12.25 9.41 18.29
CA ARG A 265 -12.75 8.03 18.41
C ARG A 265 -14.08 7.97 19.13
N ASP A 266 -14.25 8.75 20.19
CA ASP A 266 -15.48 8.77 20.99
C ASP A 266 -16.64 9.41 20.22
N ALA A 267 -16.38 10.46 19.44
CA ALA A 267 -17.35 11.00 18.49
C ALA A 267 -17.75 9.96 17.42
N ALA A 268 -16.77 9.24 16.85
CA ALA A 268 -17.03 8.18 15.88
C ALA A 268 -17.84 7.02 16.49
N ARG A 269 -17.59 6.66 17.74
CA ARG A 269 -18.38 5.68 18.51
C ARG A 269 -19.81 6.16 18.74
N ALA A 270 -20.00 7.41 19.14
CA ALA A 270 -21.32 8.00 19.35
C ALA A 270 -22.12 7.98 18.05
N TRP A 271 -21.54 8.48 16.96
CA TRP A 271 -22.13 8.42 15.62
C TRP A 271 -22.51 6.98 15.22
N PHE A 272 -21.62 6.01 15.45
CA PHE A 272 -21.90 4.62 15.08
C PHE A 272 -23.07 4.02 15.87
N ARG A 273 -23.20 4.34 17.16
CA ARG A 273 -24.31 3.87 18.01
C ARG A 273 -25.65 4.48 17.62
N GLU A 274 -25.65 5.77 17.28
CA GLU A 274 -26.87 6.54 16.99
C GLU A 274 -27.35 6.36 15.56
N ARG A 275 -26.42 6.36 14.58
CA ARG A 275 -26.73 6.44 13.15
C ARG A 275 -26.04 5.36 12.31
N GLY A 276 -24.86 4.90 12.74
CA GLY A 276 -24.05 3.98 11.95
C GLY A 276 -24.57 2.55 11.84
N LYS A 277 -25.66 2.17 12.54
CA LYS A 277 -26.27 0.83 12.45
C LYS A 277 -26.80 0.51 11.04
N ASP A 278 -27.33 1.53 10.36
CA ASP A 278 -27.86 1.40 9.00
C ASP A 278 -26.82 1.74 7.93
N TYR A 279 -25.69 2.31 8.32
CA TYR A 279 -24.59 2.57 7.40
C TYR A 279 -24.08 1.27 6.78
N ARG A 280 -23.74 1.35 5.49
CA ARG A 280 -23.10 0.27 4.73
C ARG A 280 -21.86 0.82 4.09
N ILE A 281 -20.71 0.20 4.39
CA ILE A 281 -19.46 0.55 3.72
C ILE A 281 -19.65 0.37 2.22
N GLN A 282 -19.22 1.36 1.45
CA GLN A 282 -19.31 1.33 0.00
C GLN A 282 -18.00 0.80 -0.58
N ARG A 283 -18.06 -0.28 -1.37
CA ARG A 283 -16.91 -0.78 -2.13
C ARG A 283 -17.03 -0.41 -3.59
N PHE A 284 -15.92 -0.06 -4.24
CA PHE A 284 -15.91 0.18 -5.68
C PHE A 284 -16.12 -1.12 -6.46
N ILE A 285 -16.85 -1.01 -7.57
CA ILE A 285 -17.03 -2.09 -8.54
C ILE A 285 -15.93 -1.92 -9.60
N LEU A 286 -15.10 -2.94 -9.79
CA LEU A 286 -14.13 -2.96 -10.87
C LEU A 286 -14.89 -3.08 -12.19
N SER A 287 -14.70 -2.14 -13.11
CA SER A 287 -15.30 -2.20 -14.45
C SER A 287 -14.76 -3.43 -15.19
N GLY A 288 -15.60 -4.45 -15.39
CA GLY A 288 -15.26 -5.69 -16.09
C GLY A 288 -15.46 -7.00 -15.30
N GLU A 289 -15.96 -6.93 -14.07
CA GLU A 289 -16.62 -8.05 -13.36
C GLU A 289 -18.14 -7.95 -13.48
#